data_AF-A0A377BHS2-F1
#
_entry.id   AF-A0A377BHS2-F1
#
_cell.length_a   1.000
_cell.length_b   1.000
_cell.length_c   1.000
_cell.angle_alpha   90.00
_cell.angle_beta   90.00
_cell.angle_gamma   90.00
#
_symmetry.space_group_name_H-M   'P 1'
#
loop_
_entity.id
_entity.type
_entity.pdbx_description
1 polymer ?
#
loop_
_entity_poly.entity_id
_entity_poly.type
_entity_poly.pdbx_seq_one_letter_code
_entity_poly.pdbx_strand_id
1 'polypeptide(L)'
;MSDTTELVDLAVIFPDLEIELKYACADNITGKAIYQQARCLLHKDAITALAKSISIAQLSGLQLVIYDAYRPQQAQAMLWQACPDPQYVVDVTVGSNHSRGTAIDLTLRDEHGNILDMGAGFDEMHERSHAYHPSVPPAAQRNRLLLNAIMTGGGFVGISSEWWHFELPQAASYPLLADQSLVLYPLAHSTSVNQETVMKRSISFRPTLLALVLATNFPVAHAAVPKDMLVIGKAADPQTLDPAVTIDNNDWTVTYPSYQRLVQYKTDGDKGSTDVEGDLASSWKASDDQKEWTFTLKDNAKFADAHLSLPKQ
;
A
#
# COMPACT_ATOMS: atom_id res chain seq x y z
N MET A 1 10.64 -28.46 -14.24
CA MET A 1 11.44 -27.46 -13.50
C MET A 1 10.71 -27.23 -12.19
N SER A 2 11.34 -27.50 -11.04
CA SER A 2 10.72 -27.26 -9.74
C SER A 2 10.69 -25.74 -9.53
N ASP A 3 9.55 -25.13 -9.84
CA ASP A 3 9.31 -23.73 -9.54
C ASP A 3 9.32 -23.62 -8.01
N THR A 4 10.44 -23.17 -7.48
CA THR A 4 10.66 -23.13 -6.04
C THR A 4 9.98 -21.85 -5.59
N THR A 5 8.78 -21.95 -5.05
CA THR A 5 8.04 -20.77 -4.60
C THR A 5 8.80 -20.12 -3.44
N GLU A 6 9.44 -18.98 -3.71
CA GLU A 6 10.32 -18.30 -2.77
C GLU A 6 9.48 -17.45 -1.79
N LEU A 7 9.41 -17.94 -0.55
CA LEU A 7 8.95 -17.14 0.58
C LEU A 7 10.11 -16.37 1.18
N VAL A 8 9.83 -15.12 1.52
CA VAL A 8 10.81 -14.13 1.95
C VAL A 8 10.46 -13.68 3.36
N ASP A 9 11.47 -13.60 4.23
CA ASP A 9 11.29 -13.21 5.63
C ASP A 9 11.22 -11.69 5.78
N LEU A 10 10.08 -11.20 6.28
CA LEU A 10 9.84 -9.78 6.45
C LEU A 10 10.78 -9.15 7.47
N ALA A 11 11.17 -9.87 8.51
CA ALA A 11 12.09 -9.35 9.52
C ALA A 11 13.50 -9.09 8.95
N VAL A 12 13.85 -9.74 7.83
CA VAL A 12 15.13 -9.52 7.13
C VAL A 12 15.05 -8.32 6.20
N ILE A 13 13.96 -8.17 5.45
CA ILE A 13 13.84 -7.10 4.44
C ILE A 13 13.36 -5.78 5.03
N PHE A 14 12.50 -5.83 6.05
CA PHE A 14 11.92 -4.67 6.71
C PHE A 14 12.20 -4.77 8.22
N PRO A 15 13.45 -4.52 8.67
CA PRO A 15 13.83 -4.70 10.07
C PRO A 15 13.08 -3.77 11.04
N ASP A 16 12.58 -2.63 10.54
CA ASP A 16 11.79 -1.67 11.31
C ASP A 16 10.27 -1.95 11.23
N LEU A 17 9.84 -2.95 10.46
CA LEU A 17 8.44 -3.33 10.38
C LEU A 17 8.02 -4.05 11.66
N GLU A 18 6.90 -3.62 12.22
CA GLU A 18 6.38 -4.24 13.42
C GLU A 18 5.61 -5.52 13.11
N ILE A 19 6.00 -6.59 13.79
CA ILE A 19 5.50 -7.94 13.55
C ILE A 19 5.02 -8.50 14.89
N GLU A 20 3.71 -8.67 15.02
CA GLU A 20 3.02 -9.24 16.17
C GLU A 20 2.25 -10.50 15.74
N LEU A 21 2.96 -11.54 15.31
CA LEU A 21 2.34 -12.79 14.83
C LEU A 21 1.41 -13.41 15.89
N LYS A 22 0.10 -13.19 15.75
CA LYS A 22 -0.92 -13.57 16.74
C LYS A 22 -1.02 -15.08 16.95
N TYR A 23 -0.77 -15.84 15.89
CA TYR A 23 -0.75 -17.30 15.93
C TYR A 23 0.52 -17.90 16.56
N ALA A 24 1.54 -17.09 16.87
CA ALA A 24 2.71 -17.51 17.65
C ALA A 24 2.53 -17.39 19.17
N CYS A 25 1.41 -16.82 19.64
CA CYS A 25 1.07 -16.73 21.06
C CYS A 25 -0.39 -17.18 21.31
N ALA A 26 -0.92 -17.01 22.52
CA ALA A 26 -2.28 -17.40 22.87
C ALA A 26 -3.36 -16.35 22.51
N ASP A 27 -2.96 -15.19 21.99
CA ASP A 27 -3.83 -14.08 21.61
C ASP A 27 -4.40 -14.28 20.20
N ASN A 28 -5.22 -15.33 20.03
CA ASN A 28 -5.92 -15.69 18.79
C ASN A 28 -7.14 -16.57 19.11
N ILE A 29 -7.99 -16.86 18.11
CA ILE A 29 -9.22 -17.63 18.31
C ILE A 29 -9.04 -19.01 18.96
N THR A 30 -7.86 -19.62 18.86
CA THR A 30 -7.61 -20.96 19.43
C THR A 30 -7.25 -20.92 20.92
N GLY A 31 -6.92 -19.73 21.46
CA GLY A 31 -6.45 -19.54 22.84
C GLY A 31 -5.08 -20.17 23.15
N LYS A 32 -4.32 -20.56 22.12
CA LYS A 32 -2.98 -21.17 22.23
C LYS A 32 -2.09 -20.79 21.05
N ALA A 33 -0.78 -20.92 21.22
CA ALA A 33 0.15 -20.78 20.10
C ALA A 33 -0.01 -21.96 19.14
N ILE A 34 -0.21 -21.68 17.86
CA ILE A 34 -0.37 -22.68 16.78
C ILE A 34 0.76 -22.62 15.76
N TYR A 35 1.62 -21.61 15.81
CA TYR A 35 2.86 -21.56 15.03
C TYR A 35 3.99 -22.24 15.79
N GLN A 36 4.65 -23.20 15.14
CA GLN A 36 5.85 -23.84 15.69
C GLN A 36 7.06 -22.89 15.64
N GLN A 37 7.10 -21.99 14.65
CA GLN A 37 8.14 -20.98 14.48
C GLN A 37 7.49 -19.64 14.14
N ALA A 38 7.86 -18.59 14.87
CA ALA A 38 7.34 -17.24 14.68
C ALA A 38 8.09 -16.52 13.55
N ARG A 39 7.84 -16.93 12.30
CA ARG A 39 8.48 -16.32 11.12
C ARG A 39 7.43 -15.72 10.21
N CYS A 40 7.57 -14.42 9.95
CA CYS A 40 6.64 -13.68 9.13
C CYS A 40 7.15 -13.72 7.68
N LEU A 41 6.58 -14.63 6.88
CA LEU A 41 7.03 -14.88 5.52
C LEU A 41 5.96 -14.45 4.52
N LEU A 42 6.37 -13.95 3.36
CA LEU A 42 5.47 -13.65 2.24
C LEU A 42 6.09 -14.08 0.91
N HIS A 43 5.23 -14.34 -0.07
CA HIS A 43 5.62 -14.53 -1.44
C HIS A 43 6.30 -13.26 -1.98
N LYS A 44 7.33 -13.41 -2.82
CA LYS A 44 8.09 -12.28 -3.39
C LYS A 44 7.20 -11.21 -4.07
N ASP A 45 6.10 -11.62 -4.70
CA ASP A 45 5.17 -10.67 -5.35
C ASP A 45 4.44 -9.84 -4.29
N ALA A 46 4.08 -10.45 -3.15
CA ALA A 46 3.46 -9.78 -2.02
C ALA A 46 4.45 -8.84 -1.29
N ILE A 47 5.76 -9.15 -1.30
CA ILE A 47 6.80 -8.22 -0.81
C ILE A 47 6.77 -6.89 -1.57
N THR A 48 6.62 -6.95 -2.90
CA THR A 48 6.58 -5.73 -3.72
C THR A 48 5.37 -4.87 -3.39
N ALA A 49 4.21 -5.49 -3.22
CA ALA A 49 3.00 -4.78 -2.81
C ALA A 49 3.13 -4.21 -1.38
N LEU A 50 3.71 -5.00 -0.45
CA LEU A 50 3.90 -4.59 0.94
C LEU A 50 4.86 -3.40 1.06
N ALA A 51 5.96 -3.37 0.31
CA ALA A 51 6.89 -2.24 0.29
C ALA A 51 6.19 -0.91 -0.08
N LYS A 52 5.25 -0.97 -1.05
CA LYS A 52 4.42 0.18 -1.42
C LYS A 52 3.46 0.55 -0.29
N SER A 53 2.75 -0.42 0.30
CA SER A 53 1.86 -0.18 1.45
C SER A 53 2.59 0.47 2.62
N ILE A 54 3.78 0.00 2.97
CA ILE A 54 4.62 0.59 4.02
C ILE A 54 4.93 2.06 3.70
N SER A 55 5.34 2.34 2.46
CA SER A 55 5.64 3.70 2.02
C SER A 55 4.42 4.63 2.11
N ILE A 56 3.24 4.15 1.70
CA ILE A 56 1.99 4.92 1.77
C ILE A 56 1.57 5.17 3.23
N ALA A 57 1.70 4.16 4.10
CA ALA A 57 1.42 4.31 5.52
C ALA A 57 2.33 5.38 6.15
N GLN A 58 3.65 5.30 5.88
CA GLN A 58 4.63 6.26 6.39
C GLN A 58 4.35 7.70 5.94
N LEU A 59 4.01 7.90 4.66
CA LEU A 59 3.61 9.22 4.14
C LEU A 59 2.34 9.77 4.81
N SER A 60 1.52 8.89 5.38
CA SER A 60 0.29 9.25 6.10
C SER A 60 0.51 9.40 7.61
N GLY A 61 1.75 9.33 8.11
CA GLY A 61 2.07 9.38 9.54
C GLY A 61 1.68 8.11 10.31
N LEU A 62 1.55 6.98 9.59
CA LEU A 62 1.11 5.70 10.14
C LEU A 62 2.16 4.62 9.93
N GLN A 63 2.06 3.55 10.72
CA GLN A 63 2.87 2.34 10.57
C GLN A 63 1.96 1.12 10.40
N LEU A 64 2.42 0.14 9.62
CA LEU A 64 1.75 -1.16 9.53
C LEU A 64 2.22 -2.07 10.67
N VAL A 65 1.30 -2.81 11.27
CA VAL A 65 1.59 -3.83 12.29
C VAL A 65 1.05 -5.17 11.78
N ILE A 66 1.93 -6.13 11.55
CA ILE A 66 1.58 -7.41 10.92
C ILE A 66 1.14 -8.43 11.98
N TYR A 67 -0.06 -8.97 11.83
CA TYR A 67 -0.65 -9.98 12.71
C TYR A 67 -0.57 -11.40 12.16
N ASP A 68 -0.65 -11.55 10.83
CA ASP A 68 -0.39 -12.82 10.16
C ASP A 68 0.13 -12.62 8.74
N ALA A 69 0.82 -13.62 8.20
CA ALA A 69 1.32 -13.66 6.83
C ALA A 69 1.25 -15.11 6.32
N TYR A 70 2.35 -15.69 5.84
CA TYR A 70 2.37 -17.11 5.52
C TYR A 70 1.93 -17.97 6.71
N ARG A 71 0.91 -18.80 6.48
CA ARG A 71 0.34 -19.73 7.45
C ARG A 71 0.56 -21.17 7.01
N PRO A 72 1.32 -21.98 7.77
CA PRO A 72 1.42 -23.41 7.51
C PRO A 72 0.04 -24.09 7.49
N GLN A 73 -0.15 -25.09 6.64
CA GLN A 73 -1.40 -25.83 6.50
C GLN A 73 -1.81 -26.50 7.80
N GLN A 74 -0.85 -26.96 8.62
CA GLN A 74 -1.15 -27.47 9.96
C GLN A 74 -1.84 -26.41 10.84
N ALA A 75 -1.39 -25.15 10.80
CA ALA A 75 -2.02 -24.07 11.56
C ALA A 75 -3.42 -23.74 11.00
N GLN A 76 -3.58 -23.74 9.67
CA GLN A 76 -4.91 -23.60 9.04
C GLN A 76 -5.88 -24.69 9.53
N ALA A 77 -5.42 -25.94 9.65
CA ALA A 77 -6.26 -27.03 10.17
C ALA A 77 -6.65 -26.82 11.64
N MET A 78 -5.77 -26.24 12.47
CA MET A 78 -6.10 -25.90 13.85
C MET A 78 -7.11 -24.75 13.94
N LEU A 79 -7.01 -23.73 13.06
CA LEU A 79 -8.01 -22.66 12.99
C LEU A 79 -9.38 -23.20 12.56
N TRP A 80 -9.42 -24.09 11.56
CA TRP A 80 -10.67 -24.72 11.11
C TRP A 80 -11.32 -25.54 12.23
N GLN A 81 -10.53 -26.22 13.07
CA GLN A 81 -11.06 -26.92 14.24
C GLN A 81 -11.65 -25.97 15.29
N ALA A 82 -11.06 -24.78 15.47
CA ALA A 82 -11.54 -23.78 16.41
C ALA A 82 -12.77 -23.03 15.89
N CYS A 83 -12.84 -22.76 14.59
CA CYS A 83 -13.94 -22.08 13.91
C CYS A 83 -14.20 -22.73 12.55
N PRO A 84 -15.05 -23.78 12.47
CA PRO A 84 -15.40 -24.44 11.22
C PRO A 84 -16.50 -23.66 10.47
N ASP A 85 -16.26 -22.36 10.25
CA ASP A 85 -17.15 -21.47 9.52
C ASP A 85 -16.43 -20.93 8.28
N PRO A 86 -16.83 -21.36 7.06
CA PRO A 86 -16.16 -20.97 5.82
C PRO A 86 -16.28 -19.48 5.49
N GLN A 87 -17.10 -18.72 6.22
CA GLN A 87 -17.14 -17.26 6.10
C GLN A 87 -15.87 -16.59 6.62
N TYR A 88 -15.19 -17.22 7.58
CA TYR A 88 -14.01 -16.67 8.27
C TYR A 88 -12.79 -17.56 8.12
N VAL A 89 -12.94 -18.88 8.29
CA VAL A 89 -11.83 -19.81 8.14
C VAL A 89 -12.13 -20.71 6.96
N VAL A 90 -11.36 -20.60 5.89
CA VAL A 90 -11.56 -21.46 4.72
C VAL A 90 -11.31 -22.94 5.06
N ASP A 91 -12.14 -23.81 4.49
CA ASP A 91 -11.98 -25.25 4.60
C ASP A 91 -10.57 -25.68 4.14
N VAL A 92 -9.96 -26.56 4.93
CA VAL A 92 -8.58 -27.03 4.74
C VAL A 92 -8.38 -27.69 3.36
N THR A 93 -9.44 -28.26 2.78
CA THR A 93 -9.41 -28.91 1.45
C THR A 93 -9.29 -27.94 0.29
N VAL A 94 -9.73 -26.68 0.47
CA VAL A 94 -9.60 -25.60 -0.53
C VAL A 94 -8.22 -24.95 -0.41
N GLY A 95 -7.77 -24.77 0.83
CA GLY A 95 -6.48 -24.20 1.18
C GLY A 95 -6.47 -22.67 1.17
N SER A 96 -5.95 -22.10 2.26
CA SER A 96 -5.91 -20.66 2.52
C SER A 96 -4.91 -19.91 1.64
N ASN A 97 -5.25 -18.67 1.30
CA ASN A 97 -4.32 -17.76 0.62
C ASN A 97 -3.13 -17.39 1.52
N HIS A 98 -3.27 -17.47 2.85
CA HIS A 98 -2.12 -17.42 3.75
C HIS A 98 -1.17 -18.60 3.54
N SER A 99 -1.69 -19.81 3.29
CA SER A 99 -0.88 -20.99 2.98
C SER A 99 -0.26 -20.97 1.57
N ARG A 100 -0.60 -19.97 0.75
CA ARG A 100 0.06 -19.63 -0.52
C ARG A 100 1.12 -18.53 -0.35
N GLY A 101 1.18 -17.90 0.82
CA GLY A 101 2.06 -16.76 1.12
C GLY A 101 1.64 -15.45 0.45
N THR A 102 0.40 -15.36 -0.03
CA THR A 102 -0.10 -14.21 -0.81
C THR A 102 -1.12 -13.37 -0.05
N ALA A 103 -1.44 -13.74 1.19
CA ALA A 103 -2.28 -12.99 2.10
C ALA A 103 -1.52 -12.51 3.32
N ILE A 104 -2.02 -11.43 3.93
CA ILE A 104 -1.46 -10.76 5.09
C ILE A 104 -2.59 -10.18 5.94
N ASP A 105 -2.49 -10.36 7.26
CA ASP A 105 -3.39 -9.76 8.24
C ASP A 105 -2.63 -8.67 8.99
N LEU A 106 -3.22 -7.47 9.09
CA LEU A 106 -2.53 -6.34 9.72
C LEU A 106 -3.47 -5.27 10.25
N THR A 107 -2.90 -4.34 10.99
CA THR A 107 -3.55 -3.10 11.43
C THR A 107 -2.62 -1.89 11.26
N LEU A 108 -3.09 -0.73 11.71
CA LEU A 108 -2.37 0.53 11.71
C LEU A 108 -1.98 0.96 13.12
N ARG A 109 -0.82 1.58 13.22
CA ARG A 109 -0.32 2.29 14.41
C ARG A 109 -0.10 3.77 14.07
N ASP A 110 -0.47 4.65 15.01
CA ASP A 110 -0.25 6.10 14.88
C ASP A 110 1.15 6.54 15.33
N GLU A 111 1.47 7.82 15.09
CA GLU A 111 2.73 8.45 15.51
C GLU A 111 2.96 8.47 17.03
N HIS A 112 1.91 8.26 17.83
CA HIS A 112 1.98 8.19 19.29
C HIS A 112 2.22 6.75 19.78
N GLY A 113 2.30 5.78 18.87
CA GLY A 113 2.50 4.37 19.17
C GLY A 113 1.21 3.61 19.49
N ASN A 114 0.03 4.19 19.30
CA ASN A 114 -1.25 3.54 19.58
C ASN A 114 -1.70 2.74 18.36
N ILE A 115 -2.17 1.51 18.59
CA ILE A 115 -2.93 0.75 17.59
C ILE A 115 -4.26 1.46 17.37
N LEU A 116 -4.61 1.70 16.10
CA LEU A 116 -5.89 2.31 15.74
C LEU A 116 -7.05 1.37 16.07
N ASP A 117 -8.08 1.89 16.72
CA ASP A 117 -9.30 1.16 16.99
C ASP A 117 -10.08 0.89 15.70
N MET A 118 -10.28 -0.38 15.39
CA MET A 118 -11.00 -0.85 14.20
C MET A 118 -12.44 -1.25 14.53
N GLY A 119 -12.91 -1.06 15.77
CA GLY A 119 -14.30 -1.29 16.20
C GLY A 119 -14.72 -2.76 16.33
N ALA A 120 -13.81 -3.68 16.01
CA ALA A 120 -13.88 -5.11 16.28
C ALA A 120 -12.45 -5.63 16.48
N GLY A 121 -12.29 -6.69 17.27
CA GLY A 121 -10.99 -7.33 17.47
C GLY A 121 -10.46 -7.96 16.18
N PHE A 122 -9.14 -8.15 16.10
CA PHE A 122 -8.56 -9.15 15.21
C PHE A 122 -9.12 -10.53 15.61
N ASP A 123 -9.37 -11.41 14.64
CA ASP A 123 -9.89 -12.76 14.90
C ASP A 123 -11.31 -12.79 15.53
N GLU A 124 -12.02 -11.66 15.57
CA GLU A 124 -13.42 -11.61 16.01
C GLU A 124 -14.34 -12.13 14.90
N MET A 125 -14.66 -13.43 14.91
CA MET A 125 -15.49 -14.10 13.89
C MET A 125 -16.99 -13.74 14.02
N HIS A 126 -17.31 -12.48 13.73
CA HIS A 126 -18.63 -11.89 13.87
C HIS A 126 -18.88 -10.86 12.76
N GLU A 127 -20.15 -10.61 12.41
CA GLU A 127 -20.52 -9.71 11.29
C GLU A 127 -19.96 -8.29 11.43
N ARG A 128 -19.74 -7.83 12.67
CA ARG A 128 -19.11 -6.53 12.96
C ARG A 128 -17.68 -6.43 12.42
N SER A 129 -17.01 -7.55 12.19
CA SER A 129 -15.67 -7.61 11.59
C SER A 129 -15.67 -7.41 10.08
N HIS A 130 -16.85 -7.48 9.43
CA HIS A 130 -16.96 -7.24 8.00
C HIS A 130 -16.50 -5.82 7.67
N ALA A 131 -15.74 -5.66 6.59
CA ALA A 131 -14.98 -4.45 6.29
C ALA A 131 -15.80 -3.15 6.36
N TYR A 132 -17.09 -3.20 5.98
CA TYR A 132 -17.99 -2.04 5.89
C TYR A 132 -19.24 -2.15 6.78
N HIS A 133 -19.20 -2.93 7.87
CA HIS A 133 -20.37 -3.14 8.71
C HIS A 133 -20.88 -1.81 9.34
N PRO A 134 -22.19 -1.48 9.21
CA PRO A 134 -22.70 -0.15 9.56
C PRO A 134 -22.76 0.15 11.07
N SER A 135 -22.74 -0.89 11.92
CA SER A 135 -22.74 -0.70 13.38
C SER A 135 -21.39 -0.27 13.95
N VAL A 136 -20.32 -0.33 13.15
CA VAL A 136 -18.98 0.10 13.57
C VAL A 136 -18.99 1.63 13.76
N PRO A 137 -18.43 2.17 14.86
CA PRO A 137 -18.42 3.61 15.08
C PRO A 137 -17.73 4.37 13.93
N PRO A 138 -18.16 5.61 13.59
CA PRO A 138 -17.59 6.37 12.47
C PRO A 138 -16.06 6.54 12.51
N ALA A 139 -15.48 6.69 13.71
CA ALA A 139 -14.03 6.79 13.88
C ALA A 139 -13.32 5.49 13.45
N ALA A 140 -13.84 4.34 13.85
CA ALA A 140 -13.32 3.03 13.45
C ALA A 140 -13.55 2.75 11.95
N GLN A 141 -14.69 3.18 11.39
CA GLN A 141 -14.92 3.09 9.93
C GLN A 141 -13.87 3.89 9.16
N ARG A 142 -13.51 5.11 9.62
CA ARG A 142 -12.43 5.90 9.03
C ARG A 142 -11.10 5.17 9.10
N ASN A 143 -10.77 4.52 10.21
CA ASN A 143 -9.54 3.75 10.35
C ASN A 143 -9.49 2.54 9.39
N ARG A 144 -10.60 1.80 9.25
CA ARG A 144 -10.73 0.72 8.25
C ARG A 144 -10.58 1.24 6.83
N LEU A 145 -11.16 2.40 6.51
CA LEU A 145 -11.02 3.02 5.19
C LEU A 145 -9.57 3.46 4.91
N LEU A 146 -8.85 3.97 5.92
CA LEU A 146 -7.42 4.28 5.80
C LEU A 146 -6.61 3.03 5.53
N LEU A 147 -6.83 1.96 6.30
CA LEU A 147 -6.16 0.68 6.10
C LEU A 147 -6.42 0.12 4.69
N ASN A 148 -7.69 0.11 4.26
CA ASN A 148 -8.07 -0.29 2.91
C ASN A 148 -7.37 0.54 1.84
N ALA A 149 -7.37 1.87 1.97
CA ALA A 149 -6.73 2.76 1.00
C ALA A 149 -5.21 2.52 0.90
N ILE A 150 -4.54 2.33 2.03
CA ILE A 150 -3.10 2.02 2.08
C ILE A 150 -2.82 0.69 1.38
N MET A 151 -3.56 -0.36 1.73
CA MET A 151 -3.32 -1.70 1.20
C MET A 151 -3.69 -1.81 -0.28
N THR A 152 -4.80 -1.19 -0.70
CA THR A 152 -5.17 -1.08 -2.12
C THR A 152 -4.17 -0.26 -2.92
N GLY A 153 -3.67 0.86 -2.37
CA GLY A 153 -2.60 1.63 -3.00
C GLY A 153 -1.29 0.85 -3.16
N GLY A 154 -1.02 -0.11 -2.26
CA GLY A 154 0.08 -1.06 -2.39
C GLY A 154 -0.13 -2.15 -3.44
N GLY A 155 -1.39 -2.41 -3.82
CA GLY A 155 -1.78 -3.43 -4.80
C GLY A 155 -2.42 -4.69 -4.20
N PHE A 156 -2.80 -4.66 -2.92
CA PHE A 156 -3.61 -5.72 -2.31
C PHE A 156 -5.11 -5.46 -2.49
N VAL A 157 -5.90 -6.51 -2.32
CA VAL A 157 -7.37 -6.44 -2.21
C VAL A 157 -7.80 -7.00 -0.86
N GLY A 158 -8.77 -6.35 -0.22
CA GLY A 158 -9.39 -6.87 1.00
C GLY A 158 -10.56 -7.81 0.67
N ILE A 159 -11.05 -8.50 1.70
CA ILE A 159 -12.27 -9.31 1.63
C ILE A 159 -13.42 -8.66 2.42
N SER A 160 -14.66 -9.07 2.15
CA SER A 160 -15.81 -8.44 2.78
C SER A 160 -16.00 -8.85 4.24
N SER A 161 -15.61 -10.07 4.63
CA SER A 161 -15.85 -10.63 5.96
C SER A 161 -14.86 -10.17 7.04
N GLU A 162 -13.70 -9.64 6.65
CA GLU A 162 -12.61 -9.35 7.59
C GLU A 162 -11.97 -8.00 7.29
N TRP A 163 -11.92 -7.11 8.28
CA TRP A 163 -11.34 -5.77 8.11
C TRP A 163 -9.80 -5.78 8.07
N TRP A 164 -9.17 -6.84 8.58
CA TRP A 164 -7.72 -6.97 8.73
C TRP A 164 -7.04 -7.69 7.56
N HIS A 165 -7.79 -8.50 6.79
CA HIS A 165 -7.26 -9.41 5.78
C HIS A 165 -7.09 -8.73 4.43
N PHE A 166 -5.90 -8.89 3.86
CA PHE A 166 -5.56 -8.42 2.52
C PHE A 166 -4.78 -9.48 1.76
N GLU A 167 -5.02 -9.58 0.45
CA GLU A 167 -4.36 -10.56 -0.41
C GLU A 167 -4.01 -9.98 -1.78
N LEU A 168 -3.08 -10.63 -2.47
CA LEU A 168 -2.82 -10.28 -3.87
C LEU A 168 -4.05 -10.55 -4.74
N PRO A 169 -4.29 -9.75 -5.79
CA PRO A 169 -5.26 -10.08 -6.81
C PRO A 169 -5.01 -11.49 -7.35
N GLN A 170 -6.08 -12.28 -7.48
CA GLN A 170 -5.99 -13.69 -7.92
C GLN A 170 -5.12 -14.57 -7.01
N ALA A 171 -5.02 -14.27 -5.71
CA ALA A 171 -4.22 -15.04 -4.74
C ALA A 171 -4.43 -16.57 -4.82
N ALA A 172 -5.66 -17.02 -5.11
CA ALA A 172 -5.99 -18.44 -5.24
C ALA A 172 -5.30 -19.16 -6.42
N SER A 173 -4.77 -18.43 -7.42
CA SER A 173 -4.03 -19.03 -8.53
C SER A 173 -2.61 -19.45 -8.17
N TYR A 174 -2.08 -18.97 -7.04
CA TYR A 174 -0.76 -19.37 -6.54
C TYR A 174 -0.81 -20.80 -5.96
N PRO A 175 0.27 -21.59 -6.07
CA PRO A 175 0.27 -22.95 -5.55
C PRO A 175 0.17 -22.97 -4.01
N LEU A 176 -0.49 -23.99 -3.46
CA LEU A 176 -0.39 -24.25 -2.01
C LEU A 176 1.03 -24.69 -1.67
N LEU A 177 1.56 -24.13 -0.59
CA LEU A 177 2.90 -24.44 -0.13
C LEU A 177 2.85 -25.55 0.93
N ALA A 178 3.72 -26.54 0.79
CA ALA A 178 3.84 -27.61 1.78
C ALA A 178 4.60 -27.12 3.01
N ASP A 179 4.19 -27.57 4.20
CA ASP A 179 4.75 -27.13 5.50
C ASP A 179 6.26 -27.41 5.68
N GLN A 180 6.86 -28.26 4.83
CA GLN A 180 8.26 -28.69 4.93
C GLN A 180 9.20 -28.10 3.87
N SER A 181 8.70 -27.32 2.90
CA SER A 181 9.49 -26.86 1.75
C SER A 181 9.89 -25.38 1.82
N LEU A 182 10.14 -24.85 3.01
CA LEU A 182 10.66 -23.48 3.15
C LEU A 182 12.17 -23.48 2.94
N VAL A 183 12.60 -23.40 1.68
CA VAL A 183 13.97 -22.95 1.39
C VAL A 183 13.99 -21.45 1.67
N LEU A 184 14.66 -21.08 2.74
CA LEU A 184 14.84 -19.70 3.13
C LEU A 184 16.01 -19.17 2.33
N TYR A 185 15.72 -18.31 1.37
CA TYR A 185 16.76 -17.60 0.67
C TYR A 185 17.05 -16.30 1.43
N PRO A 186 18.18 -16.20 2.14
CA PRO A 186 18.77 -14.88 2.33
C PRO A 186 19.10 -14.38 0.93
N LEU A 187 18.58 -13.21 0.54
CA LEU A 187 18.97 -12.59 -0.72
C LEU A 187 20.50 -12.46 -0.72
N ALA A 188 21.14 -13.19 -1.65
CA ALA A 188 22.57 -13.22 -1.76
C ALA A 188 23.09 -11.80 -2.03
N HIS A 189 23.89 -11.27 -1.10
CA HIS A 189 24.83 -10.20 -1.41
C HIS A 189 25.73 -10.65 -2.57
N SER A 190 25.86 -9.75 -3.55
CA SER A 190 26.82 -9.85 -4.62
C SER A 190 28.25 -10.09 -4.07
N THR A 191 28.73 -11.31 -4.30
CA THR A 191 30.13 -11.75 -4.47
C THR A 191 31.16 -11.50 -3.36
N SER A 192 31.45 -12.60 -2.66
CA SER A 192 32.76 -13.13 -2.21
C SER A 192 33.69 -12.25 -1.37
N VAL A 193 34.11 -12.73 -0.20
CA VAL A 193 35.36 -13.52 -0.02
C VAL A 193 35.33 -14.24 1.34
N ASN A 194 35.98 -15.41 1.35
CA ASN A 194 36.01 -16.46 2.35
C ASN A 194 36.38 -16.07 3.79
N GLN A 195 35.80 -16.89 4.67
CA GLN A 195 36.08 -17.05 6.10
C GLN A 195 37.56 -17.32 6.40
N GLU A 196 38.05 -16.76 7.51
CA GLU A 196 38.59 -17.60 8.60
C GLU A 196 38.74 -16.81 9.93
N THR A 197 38.17 -17.40 10.98
CA THR A 197 38.70 -17.50 12.35
C THR A 197 38.97 -16.22 13.16
N VAL A 198 38.04 -15.91 14.06
CA VAL A 198 38.27 -15.02 15.21
C VAL A 198 39.19 -15.69 16.22
N MET A 199 40.41 -15.17 16.38
CA MET A 199 41.16 -15.33 17.62
C MET A 199 41.73 -14.00 18.09
N LYS A 200 41.39 -13.69 19.34
CA LYS A 200 41.84 -12.57 20.19
C LYS A 200 43.30 -12.18 19.94
N ARG A 201 43.57 -10.88 19.79
CA ARG A 201 44.53 -10.14 20.64
C ARG A 201 44.54 -8.64 20.32
N SER A 202 44.50 -7.90 21.42
CA SER A 202 44.89 -6.50 21.57
C SER A 202 46.24 -6.19 20.91
N ILE A 203 46.38 -4.97 20.36
CA ILE A 203 47.47 -4.02 20.66
C ILE A 203 47.22 -2.70 19.91
N SER A 204 47.50 -1.62 20.64
CA SER A 204 47.34 -0.20 20.38
C SER A 204 48.31 0.37 19.33
N PHE A 205 47.80 1.33 18.54
CA PHE A 205 48.42 2.48 17.89
C PHE A 205 49.71 2.31 17.05
N ARG A 206 49.61 2.71 15.77
CA ARG A 206 50.37 3.86 15.20
C ARG A 206 49.72 4.38 13.91
N PRO A 207 49.62 5.71 13.71
CA PRO A 207 48.98 6.29 12.56
C PRO A 207 49.97 6.38 11.39
N THR A 208 49.57 5.95 10.21
CA THR A 208 50.28 6.29 8.98
C THR A 208 49.24 6.77 7.97
N LEU A 209 49.24 8.09 7.75
CA LEU A 209 48.62 8.73 6.60
C LEU A 209 49.11 8.04 5.32
N LEU A 210 48.19 7.48 4.54
CA LEU A 210 48.27 7.51 3.09
C LEU A 210 46.85 7.47 2.52
N ALA A 211 46.13 8.57 2.67
CA ALA A 211 44.94 8.83 1.88
C ALA A 211 45.40 9.21 0.46
N LEU A 212 45.54 8.21 -0.41
CA LEU A 212 45.70 8.44 -1.84
C LEU A 212 44.35 8.24 -2.53
N VAL A 213 43.66 9.37 -2.65
CA VAL A 213 42.68 9.76 -3.67
C VAL A 213 42.36 8.68 -4.72
N LEU A 214 41.17 8.08 -4.59
CA LEU A 214 40.42 7.57 -5.75
C LEU A 214 38.92 7.79 -5.51
N ALA A 215 38.55 9.03 -5.21
CA ALA A 215 37.17 9.49 -5.18
C ALA A 215 37.03 10.65 -6.16
N THR A 216 37.10 10.37 -7.47
CA THR A 216 36.61 11.31 -8.48
C THR A 216 36.20 10.58 -9.75
N ASN A 217 34.95 10.84 -10.16
CA ASN A 217 34.41 10.72 -11.52
C ASN A 217 33.85 9.37 -11.95
N PHE A 218 32.76 8.94 -11.33
CA PHE A 218 31.62 8.49 -12.15
C PHE A 218 30.64 9.66 -12.25
N PRO A 219 30.41 10.24 -13.43
CA PRO A 219 29.30 11.16 -13.59
C PRO A 219 28.03 10.37 -13.34
N VAL A 220 27.31 10.73 -12.28
CA VAL A 220 25.89 10.40 -12.19
C VAL A 220 25.27 11.04 -13.42
N ALA A 221 24.86 10.22 -14.40
CA ALA A 221 24.16 10.70 -15.57
C ALA A 221 22.78 11.18 -15.12
N HIS A 222 22.69 12.42 -14.66
CA HIS A 222 21.43 13.13 -14.64
C HIS A 222 21.10 13.45 -16.09
N ALA A 223 20.14 12.71 -16.67
CA ALA A 223 19.51 13.15 -17.90
C ALA A 223 18.98 14.57 -17.65
N ALA A 224 19.59 15.56 -18.29
CA ALA A 224 19.17 16.94 -18.13
C ALA A 224 17.74 17.05 -18.67
N VAL A 225 16.80 17.35 -17.78
CA VAL A 225 15.41 17.65 -18.17
C VAL A 225 15.46 18.87 -19.10
N PRO A 226 14.86 18.82 -20.30
CA PRO A 226 14.75 19.98 -21.17
C PRO A 226 14.18 21.18 -20.42
N LYS A 227 14.68 22.39 -20.68
CA LYS A 227 14.26 23.60 -19.95
C LYS A 227 12.76 23.89 -20.03
N ASP A 228 12.10 23.35 -21.06
CA ASP A 228 10.67 23.53 -21.35
C ASP A 228 9.84 22.28 -20.98
N MET A 229 10.37 21.39 -20.14
CA MET A 229 9.70 20.16 -19.72
C MET A 229 9.39 20.20 -18.21
N LEU A 230 8.10 20.21 -17.88
CA LEU A 230 7.63 19.94 -16.52
C LEU A 230 7.68 18.44 -16.26
N VAL A 231 8.46 18.02 -15.26
CA VAL A 231 8.54 16.62 -14.82
C VAL A 231 7.79 16.49 -13.50
N ILE A 232 6.79 15.62 -13.47
CA ILE A 232 5.99 15.32 -12.29
C ILE A 232 6.29 13.90 -11.86
N GLY A 233 6.91 13.73 -10.68
CA GLY A 233 7.13 12.43 -10.06
C GLY A 233 5.85 11.95 -9.38
N LYS A 234 5.32 10.80 -9.79
CA LYS A 234 4.03 10.30 -9.32
C LYS A 234 4.06 8.78 -9.12
N ALA A 235 3.21 8.29 -8.22
CA ALA A 235 3.16 6.88 -7.84
C ALA A 235 2.65 5.96 -8.97
N ALA A 236 1.91 6.52 -9.93
CA ALA A 236 1.44 5.85 -11.12
C ALA A 236 1.25 6.85 -12.27
N ASP A 237 1.44 6.38 -13.51
CA ASP A 237 1.22 7.19 -14.71
C ASP A 237 -0.26 7.58 -14.84
N PRO A 238 -0.56 8.80 -15.34
CA PRO A 238 -1.95 9.18 -15.59
C PRO A 238 -2.55 8.35 -16.72
N GLN A 239 -3.79 7.90 -16.56
CA GLN A 239 -4.50 7.14 -17.60
C GLN A 239 -4.95 8.04 -18.75
N THR A 240 -5.29 9.28 -18.45
CA THR A 240 -5.70 10.29 -19.42
C THR A 240 -5.32 11.70 -18.97
N LEU A 241 -5.06 12.57 -19.94
CA LEU A 241 -4.93 14.02 -19.72
C LEU A 241 -6.17 14.79 -20.16
N ASP A 242 -7.22 14.10 -20.61
CA ASP A 242 -8.49 14.73 -20.98
C ASP A 242 -9.38 14.92 -19.74
N PRO A 243 -9.56 16.17 -19.26
CA PRO A 243 -10.32 16.44 -18.04
C PRO A 243 -11.81 16.08 -18.17
N ALA A 244 -12.34 15.86 -19.38
CA ALA A 244 -13.75 15.47 -19.57
C ALA A 244 -14.03 14.01 -19.20
N VAL A 245 -13.00 13.15 -19.23
CA VAL A 245 -13.12 11.71 -18.95
C VAL A 245 -12.31 11.28 -17.73
N THR A 246 -11.55 12.19 -17.11
CA THR A 246 -10.85 11.92 -15.86
C THR A 246 -11.82 11.80 -14.68
N ILE A 247 -11.84 10.64 -14.03
CA ILE A 247 -12.73 10.36 -12.88
C ILE A 247 -11.98 9.98 -11.60
N ASP A 248 -10.65 9.82 -11.66
CA ASP A 248 -9.83 9.36 -10.55
C ASP A 248 -8.92 10.46 -10.00
N ASN A 249 -8.55 10.30 -8.71
CA ASN A 249 -7.71 11.26 -8.01
C ASN A 249 -6.26 11.26 -8.52
N ASN A 250 -5.78 10.18 -9.13
CA ASN A 250 -4.41 10.10 -9.61
C ASN A 250 -4.26 11.13 -10.75
N ASP A 251 -5.10 11.04 -11.76
CA ASP A 251 -5.04 11.87 -12.95
C ASP A 251 -5.39 13.35 -12.65
N TRP A 252 -6.29 13.60 -11.68
CA TRP A 252 -6.62 14.95 -11.21
C TRP A 252 -5.39 15.75 -10.75
N THR A 253 -4.40 15.12 -10.11
CA THR A 253 -3.19 15.86 -9.67
C THR A 253 -2.39 16.48 -10.81
N VAL A 254 -2.59 15.99 -12.04
CA VAL A 254 -1.95 16.53 -13.24
C VAL A 254 -2.91 17.41 -14.02
N THR A 255 -4.16 16.97 -14.24
CA THR A 255 -5.11 17.71 -15.07
C THR A 255 -5.62 18.98 -14.39
N TYR A 256 -5.90 18.97 -13.08
CA TYR A 256 -6.45 20.14 -12.39
C TYR A 256 -5.51 21.37 -12.41
N PRO A 257 -4.19 21.22 -12.20
CA PRO A 257 -3.25 22.33 -12.34
C PRO A 257 -2.94 22.69 -13.81
N SER A 258 -3.15 21.76 -14.75
CA SER A 258 -2.82 21.97 -16.17
C SER A 258 -3.88 22.74 -16.94
N TYR A 259 -5.14 22.71 -16.48
CA TYR A 259 -6.26 23.39 -17.14
C TYR A 259 -6.90 24.43 -16.21
N GLN A 260 -7.10 25.64 -16.73
CA GLN A 260 -7.93 26.62 -16.05
C GLN A 260 -9.41 26.35 -16.35
N ARG A 261 -10.26 26.34 -15.32
CA ARG A 261 -11.68 25.99 -15.44
C ARG A 261 -12.52 27.24 -15.71
N LEU A 262 -13.70 27.06 -16.30
CA LEU A 262 -14.68 28.15 -16.42
C LEU A 262 -15.28 28.50 -15.06
N VAL A 263 -15.57 27.48 -14.25
CA VAL A 263 -16.18 27.60 -12.93
C VAL A 263 -15.48 26.66 -11.95
N GLN A 264 -15.60 26.95 -10.66
CA GLN A 264 -15.04 26.14 -9.57
C GLN A 264 -15.99 26.09 -8.37
N TYR A 265 -15.74 25.15 -7.46
CA TYR A 265 -16.43 25.13 -6.17
C TYR A 265 -15.87 26.22 -5.25
N LYS A 266 -16.78 26.91 -4.55
CA LYS A 266 -16.41 27.89 -3.54
C LYS A 266 -15.65 27.21 -2.42
N THR A 267 -14.65 27.90 -1.91
CA THR A 267 -13.94 27.54 -0.69
C THR A 267 -14.11 28.67 0.32
N ASP A 268 -14.47 28.33 1.55
CA ASP A 268 -14.53 29.27 2.68
C ASP A 268 -13.42 28.89 3.65
N GLY A 269 -12.26 29.51 3.48
CA GLY A 269 -11.01 29.06 4.08
C GLY A 269 -10.67 27.63 3.62
N ASP A 270 -10.48 26.72 4.58
CA ASP A 270 -10.12 25.32 4.32
C ASP A 270 -11.34 24.41 4.05
N LYS A 271 -12.56 24.97 4.02
CA LYS A 271 -13.80 24.20 3.82
C LYS A 271 -14.30 24.34 2.39
N GLY A 272 -14.43 23.22 1.69
CA GLY A 272 -15.11 23.16 0.40
C GLY A 272 -16.62 23.33 0.55
N SER A 273 -17.25 24.02 -0.39
CA SER A 273 -18.71 24.13 -0.54
C SER A 273 -19.17 23.43 -1.82
N THR A 274 -20.45 23.05 -1.88
CA THR A 274 -21.11 22.61 -3.12
C THR A 274 -21.55 23.78 -4.00
N ASP A 275 -21.43 25.01 -3.48
CA ASP A 275 -21.73 26.21 -4.25
C ASP A 275 -20.68 26.44 -5.33
N VAL A 276 -21.12 26.86 -6.51
CA VAL A 276 -20.27 27.12 -7.66
C VAL A 276 -19.99 28.63 -7.78
N GLU A 277 -18.76 29.00 -8.12
CA GLU A 277 -18.35 30.34 -8.49
C GLU A 277 -17.53 30.35 -9.79
N GLY A 278 -17.34 31.54 -10.37
CA GLY A 278 -16.59 31.70 -11.62
C GLY A 278 -15.08 31.72 -11.41
N ASP A 279 -14.37 30.86 -12.14
CA ASP A 279 -12.90 30.90 -12.27
C ASP A 279 -12.54 31.74 -13.50
N LEU A 280 -12.41 31.17 -14.70
CA LEU A 280 -12.19 31.96 -15.92
C LEU A 280 -13.44 32.73 -16.36
N ALA A 281 -14.64 32.22 -16.03
CA ALA A 281 -15.90 32.88 -16.34
C ALA A 281 -16.22 33.98 -15.31
N SER A 282 -16.67 35.14 -15.78
CA SER A 282 -17.26 36.21 -14.97
C SER A 282 -18.74 35.98 -14.70
N SER A 283 -19.45 35.34 -15.64
CA SER A 283 -20.86 34.94 -15.50
C SER A 283 -21.21 33.82 -16.47
N TRP A 284 -22.32 33.12 -16.22
CA TRP A 284 -22.84 32.12 -17.15
C TRP A 284 -24.38 32.08 -17.13
N LYS A 285 -24.96 31.60 -18.22
CA LYS A 285 -26.40 31.39 -18.37
C LYS A 285 -26.66 30.06 -19.07
N ALA A 286 -27.59 29.27 -18.54
CA ALA A 286 -28.12 28.09 -19.20
C ALA A 286 -29.37 28.44 -20.02
N SER A 287 -29.61 27.71 -21.10
CA SER A 287 -30.90 27.69 -21.80
C SER A 287 -31.99 27.11 -20.90
N ASP A 288 -33.25 27.37 -21.24
CA ASP A 288 -34.40 26.88 -20.46
C ASP A 288 -34.45 25.34 -20.38
N ASP A 289 -33.94 24.65 -21.41
CA ASP A 289 -33.82 23.19 -21.46
C ASP A 289 -32.51 22.64 -20.89
N GLN A 290 -31.62 23.52 -20.41
CA GLN A 290 -30.30 23.24 -19.85
C GLN A 290 -29.32 22.51 -20.79
N LYS A 291 -29.59 22.48 -22.09
CA LYS A 291 -28.72 21.85 -23.09
C LYS A 291 -27.65 22.78 -23.65
N GLU A 292 -27.83 24.08 -23.51
CA GLU A 292 -26.86 25.09 -23.94
C GLU A 292 -26.42 25.94 -22.76
N TRP A 293 -25.12 26.15 -22.64
CA TRP A 293 -24.52 26.98 -21.60
C TRP A 293 -23.64 28.04 -22.24
N THR A 294 -23.93 29.31 -21.96
CA THR A 294 -23.16 30.45 -22.43
C THR A 294 -22.36 31.03 -21.28
N PHE A 295 -21.03 31.05 -21.40
CA PHE A 295 -20.11 31.62 -20.42
C PHE A 295 -19.55 32.95 -20.94
N THR A 296 -19.56 33.97 -20.10
CA THR A 296 -18.83 35.23 -20.33
C THR A 296 -17.50 35.12 -19.60
N LEU A 297 -16.40 35.32 -20.32
CA LEU A 297 -15.05 35.22 -19.74
C LEU A 297 -14.65 36.53 -19.06
N LYS A 298 -13.74 36.46 -18.09
CA LYS A 298 -13.13 37.64 -17.46
C LYS A 298 -12.28 38.40 -18.49
N ASP A 299 -12.28 39.74 -18.38
CA ASP A 299 -11.48 40.60 -19.26
C ASP A 299 -9.98 40.28 -19.14
N ASN A 300 -9.26 40.31 -20.26
CA ASN A 300 -7.81 40.04 -20.37
C ASN A 300 -7.38 38.59 -20.10
N ALA A 301 -8.28 37.60 -20.22
CA ALA A 301 -7.89 36.20 -20.25
C ALA A 301 -6.83 35.94 -21.33
N LYS A 302 -5.69 35.36 -20.93
CA LYS A 302 -4.61 34.97 -21.85
C LYS A 302 -4.65 33.46 -22.03
N PHE A 303 -4.57 33.01 -23.27
CA PHE A 303 -4.54 31.60 -23.62
C PHE A 303 -3.16 31.24 -24.14
N ALA A 304 -2.64 30.09 -23.72
CA ALA A 304 -1.61 29.41 -24.49
C ALA A 304 -2.21 29.05 -25.87
N ASP A 305 -1.38 28.99 -26.90
CA ASP A 305 -1.72 28.83 -28.32
C ASP A 305 -2.99 27.99 -28.63
N ALA A 306 -4.09 28.72 -28.82
CA ALA A 306 -5.20 28.53 -29.77
C ALA A 306 -5.92 27.17 -29.90
N HIS A 307 -5.77 26.21 -28.99
CA HIS A 307 -6.70 25.07 -28.92
C HIS A 307 -7.58 25.17 -27.68
N LEU A 308 -8.71 25.87 -27.85
CA LEU A 308 -9.88 25.63 -27.00
C LEU A 308 -10.38 24.22 -27.33
N SER A 309 -9.89 23.22 -26.59
CA SER A 309 -10.36 21.85 -26.69
C SER A 309 -11.75 21.77 -26.06
N LEU A 310 -12.76 22.19 -26.81
CA LEU A 310 -14.13 21.77 -26.53
C LEU A 310 -14.26 20.33 -27.04
N PRO A 311 -14.76 19.39 -26.22
CA PRO A 311 -15.05 18.05 -26.70
C PRO A 311 -16.00 18.17 -27.89
N LYS A 312 -15.56 17.70 -29.06
CA LYS A 312 -16.44 17.57 -30.22
C LYS A 312 -17.48 16.50 -29.88
N GLN A 313 -18.75 16.87 -29.98
CA GLN A 313 -19.89 15.95 -29.91
C GLN A 313 -19.80 14.87 -30.98
#